data_AF-T2MIF4-F1
#
_entry.id   AF-T2MIF4-F1
#
_cell.length_a   1.000
_cell.length_b   1.000
_cell.length_c   1.000
_cell.angle_alpha   90.00
_cell.angle_beta   90.00
_cell.angle_gamma   90.00
#
_symmetry.space_group_name_H-M   'P 1'
#
loop_
_entity.id
_entity.type
_entity.pdbx_description
1 polymer ?
#
loop_
_entity_poly.entity_id
_entity_poly.type
_entity_poly.pdbx_seq_one_letter_code
_entity_poly.pdbx_strand_id
1 'polypeptide(L)'
;QFQPPEAVTIEELNKKIAALELNYTLVESLKQYSNLQKQTIDKLQQQISTTVNVVKSLSEKLNLLQKEAEDDKKKVEMDQKRNENGLCQGDECRYSSQNIYAVTQSFLEVYSADKLGIPDFALESAGGSIHMPHHSETCESGSPIIKVFGLPLWNDPRSPRSIINTDSLPGSCWPMKSSKGYVVIKLATMIKPTMVSLEHLDQRLDQYSYKSFKSAPKEFQVFAWFDAQGASKAKIGSFTYLRNSSAIQSFK
;
A
#
# COMPACT_ATOMS: atom_id res chain seq x y z
N GLN A 1 68.73 -27.29 -43.58
CA GLN A 1 68.57 -25.83 -43.60
C GLN A 1 68.08 -25.43 -42.22
N PHE A 2 68.92 -24.75 -41.45
CA PHE A 2 68.55 -24.22 -40.13
C PHE A 2 67.86 -22.87 -40.39
N GLN A 3 66.55 -22.78 -40.21
CA GLN A 3 65.85 -21.48 -40.23
C GLN A 3 66.21 -20.74 -38.94
N PRO A 4 66.81 -19.53 -39.01
CA PRO A 4 67.05 -18.74 -37.81
C PRO A 4 65.71 -18.35 -37.18
N PRO A 5 65.62 -18.24 -35.83
CA PRO A 5 64.39 -17.85 -35.17
C PRO A 5 63.95 -16.46 -35.67
N GLU A 6 62.65 -16.31 -35.94
CA GLU A 6 62.06 -15.03 -36.35
C GLU A 6 62.41 -13.94 -35.34
N ALA A 7 63.03 -12.87 -35.82
CA ALA A 7 63.40 -11.73 -35.00
C ALA A 7 62.12 -10.99 -34.57
N VAL A 8 61.73 -11.16 -33.32
CA VAL A 8 60.59 -10.45 -32.73
C VAL A 8 60.89 -8.95 -32.73
N THR A 9 59.99 -8.16 -33.35
CA THR A 9 60.19 -6.71 -33.47
C THR A 9 59.91 -6.01 -32.14
N ILE A 10 60.58 -4.87 -31.91
CA ILE A 10 60.37 -4.04 -30.71
C ILE A 10 58.89 -3.63 -30.58
N GLU A 11 58.21 -3.40 -31.70
CA GLU A 11 56.78 -3.06 -31.73
C GLU A 11 55.90 -4.20 -31.19
N GLU A 12 56.25 -5.44 -31.49
CA GLU A 12 55.53 -6.62 -31.03
C GLU A 12 55.72 -6.88 -29.53
N LEU A 13 56.92 -6.61 -29.02
CA LEU A 13 57.20 -6.63 -27.58
C LEU A 13 56.38 -5.57 -26.85
N ASN A 14 56.34 -4.34 -27.37
CA ASN A 14 55.59 -3.23 -26.77
C ASN A 14 54.09 -3.52 -26.71
N LYS A 15 53.51 -4.14 -27.75
CA LYS A 15 52.11 -4.58 -27.75
C LYS A 15 51.84 -5.63 -26.67
N LYS A 16 52.75 -6.58 -26.46
CA LYS A 16 52.63 -7.61 -25.40
C LYS A 16 52.74 -7.01 -24.00
N ILE A 17 53.64 -6.05 -23.79
CA ILE A 17 53.79 -5.34 -22.51
C ILE A 17 52.51 -4.55 -22.19
N ALA A 18 51.99 -3.78 -23.14
CA ALA A 18 50.73 -3.04 -22.96
C ALA A 18 49.54 -3.96 -22.64
N ALA A 19 49.45 -5.13 -23.28
CA ALA A 19 48.42 -6.13 -22.99
C ALA A 19 48.57 -6.72 -21.57
N LEU A 20 49.80 -6.92 -21.09
CA LEU A 20 50.06 -7.40 -19.73
C LEU A 20 49.70 -6.34 -18.68
N GLU A 21 50.02 -5.06 -18.92
CA GLU A 21 49.64 -3.95 -18.04
C GLU A 21 48.11 -3.80 -17.94
N LEU A 22 47.41 -3.94 -19.08
CA LEU A 22 45.95 -3.93 -19.10
C LEU A 22 45.36 -5.12 -18.33
N ASN A 23 45.91 -6.32 -18.49
CA ASN A 23 45.45 -7.49 -17.74
C ASN A 23 45.72 -7.36 -16.24
N TYR A 24 46.86 -6.77 -15.86
CA TYR A 24 47.19 -6.51 -14.46
C TYR A 24 46.18 -5.56 -13.80
N THR A 25 45.91 -4.42 -14.46
CA THR A 25 44.93 -3.43 -13.96
C THR A 25 43.51 -4.01 -13.89
N LEU A 26 43.12 -4.84 -14.86
CA LEU A 26 41.85 -5.56 -14.82
C LEU A 26 41.74 -6.47 -13.59
N VAL A 27 42.79 -7.24 -13.28
CA VAL A 27 42.83 -8.14 -12.11
C VAL A 27 42.71 -7.36 -10.80
N GLU A 28 43.35 -6.20 -10.67
CA GLU A 28 43.21 -5.34 -9.49
C GLU A 28 41.80 -4.80 -9.33
N SER A 29 41.17 -4.34 -10.42
CA SER A 29 39.79 -3.86 -10.40
C SER A 29 38.79 -4.96 -9.98
N LEU A 30 38.99 -6.20 -10.45
CA LEU A 30 38.17 -7.35 -10.09
C LEU A 30 38.34 -7.73 -8.62
N LYS A 31 39.56 -7.66 -8.06
CA LYS A 31 39.80 -7.86 -6.62
C LYS A 31 39.06 -6.82 -5.78
N GLN A 32 39.12 -5.55 -6.20
CA GLN A 32 38.42 -4.47 -5.52
C GLN A 32 36.89 -4.68 -5.55
N TYR A 33 36.35 -5.08 -6.70
CA TYR A 33 34.93 -5.39 -6.86
C TYR A 33 34.50 -6.56 -5.96
N SER A 34 35.27 -7.64 -5.92
CA SER A 34 35.02 -8.79 -5.04
C SER A 34 35.01 -8.40 -3.56
N ASN A 35 35.92 -7.52 -3.12
CA ASN A 35 35.97 -7.03 -1.75
C ASN A 35 34.73 -6.20 -1.40
N LEU A 36 34.28 -5.34 -2.32
CA LEU A 36 33.08 -4.53 -2.13
C LEU A 36 31.82 -5.39 -2.06
N GLN A 37 31.72 -6.42 -2.91
CA GLN A 37 30.63 -7.39 -2.85
C GLN A 37 30.58 -8.11 -1.50
N LYS A 38 31.74 -8.55 -0.98
CA LYS A 38 31.83 -9.21 0.32
C LYS A 38 31.34 -8.29 1.45
N GLN A 39 31.81 -7.04 1.49
CA GLN A 39 31.34 -6.05 2.47
C GLN A 39 29.82 -5.79 2.37
N THR A 40 29.27 -5.79 1.16
CA THR A 40 27.83 -5.61 0.95
C THR A 40 27.04 -6.80 1.48
N ILE A 41 27.52 -8.03 1.24
CA ILE A 41 26.91 -9.25 1.77
C ILE A 41 26.94 -9.25 3.30
N ASP A 42 28.06 -8.87 3.91
CA ASP A 42 28.19 -8.82 5.38
C ASP A 42 27.19 -7.81 5.99
N LYS A 43 27.04 -6.63 5.37
CA LYS A 43 26.04 -5.62 5.78
C LYS A 43 24.61 -6.15 5.63
N LEU A 44 24.30 -6.80 4.52
CA LEU A 44 22.97 -7.38 4.29
C LEU A 44 22.67 -8.49 5.31
N GLN A 45 23.63 -9.36 5.61
CA GLN A 45 23.48 -10.39 6.64
C GLN A 45 23.22 -9.78 8.02
N GLN A 46 23.91 -8.69 8.36
CA GLN A 46 23.66 -7.97 9.60
C GLN A 46 22.23 -7.40 9.65
N GLN A 47 21.77 -6.78 8.56
CA GLN A 47 20.40 -6.25 8.47
C GLN A 47 19.34 -7.35 8.53
N ILE A 48 19.59 -8.51 7.92
CA ILE A 48 18.69 -9.67 8.01
C ILE A 48 18.61 -10.16 9.46
N SER A 49 19.75 -10.28 10.14
CA SER A 49 19.79 -10.71 11.56
C SER A 49 19.02 -9.76 12.47
N THR A 50 19.18 -8.45 12.32
CA THR A 50 18.41 -7.48 13.10
C THR A 50 16.91 -7.56 12.80
N THR A 51 16.54 -7.70 11.53
CA THR A 51 15.14 -7.84 11.11
C THR A 51 14.50 -9.10 11.70
N VAL A 52 15.19 -10.24 11.65
CA VAL A 52 14.71 -11.50 12.23
C VAL A 52 14.50 -11.37 13.74
N ASN A 53 15.41 -10.71 14.46
CA ASN A 53 15.27 -10.49 15.89
C ASN A 53 14.06 -9.61 16.22
N VAL A 54 13.83 -8.54 15.44
CA VAL A 54 12.65 -7.68 15.59
C VAL A 54 11.37 -8.48 15.35
N VAL A 55 11.30 -9.25 14.25
CA VAL A 55 10.14 -10.10 13.93
C VAL A 55 9.86 -11.10 15.06
N LYS A 56 10.90 -11.73 15.61
CA LYS A 56 10.76 -12.65 16.74
C LYS A 56 10.17 -11.96 17.97
N SER A 57 10.71 -10.79 18.33
CA SER A 57 10.21 -10.01 19.48
C SER A 57 8.76 -9.55 19.30
N LEU A 58 8.36 -9.21 18.07
CA LEU A 58 6.99 -8.84 17.74
C LEU A 58 6.06 -10.05 17.81
N SER A 59 6.50 -11.22 17.33
CA SER A 59 5.74 -12.45 17.43
C SER A 59 5.49 -12.85 18.89
N GLU A 60 6.46 -12.68 19.78
CA GLU A 60 6.29 -12.94 21.21
C GLU A 60 5.27 -11.99 21.84
N LYS A 61 5.35 -10.68 21.53
CA LYS A 61 4.37 -9.69 21.99
C LYS A 61 2.96 -9.97 21.46
N LEU A 62 2.84 -10.40 20.20
CA LEU A 62 1.55 -10.73 19.59
C LEU A 62 0.88 -11.91 20.33
N ASN A 63 1.65 -12.94 20.66
CA ASN A 63 1.15 -14.10 21.41
C ASN A 63 0.68 -13.71 22.83
N LEU A 64 1.34 -12.74 23.48
CA LEU A 64 0.92 -12.23 24.79
C LEU A 64 -0.41 -11.47 24.67
N LEU A 65 -0.53 -10.56 23.70
CA LEU A 65 -1.77 -9.80 23.47
C LEU A 65 -2.95 -10.70 23.11
N GLN A 66 -2.71 -11.78 22.35
CA GLN A 66 -3.72 -12.78 22.05
C GLN A 66 -4.24 -13.49 23.32
N LYS A 67 -3.34 -13.84 24.25
CA LYS A 67 -3.73 -14.44 25.54
C LYS A 67 -4.53 -13.47 26.41
N GLU A 68 -4.10 -12.21 26.49
CA GLU A 68 -4.82 -11.17 27.23
C GLU A 68 -6.24 -10.97 26.67
N ALA A 69 -6.39 -10.95 25.34
CA ALA A 69 -7.68 -10.85 24.68
C ALA A 69 -8.60 -12.06 24.94
N GLU A 70 -8.04 -13.28 24.98
CA GLU A 70 -8.80 -14.49 25.33
C GLU A 70 -9.27 -14.50 26.79
N ASP A 71 -8.43 -14.02 27.72
CA ASP A 71 -8.78 -13.94 29.13
C ASP A 71 -9.84 -12.87 29.41
N ASP A 72 -9.76 -11.71 28.73
CA ASP A 72 -10.80 -10.69 28.82
C ASP A 72 -12.11 -11.13 28.17
N LYS A 73 -12.07 -11.89 27.07
CA LYS A 73 -13.26 -12.52 26.50
C LYS A 73 -13.97 -13.44 27.50
N LYS A 74 -13.21 -14.28 28.24
CA LYS A 74 -13.77 -15.16 29.28
C LYS A 74 -14.38 -14.38 30.44
N LYS A 75 -13.78 -13.25 30.84
CA LYS A 75 -14.36 -12.37 31.88
C LYS A 75 -15.69 -11.77 31.42
N VAL A 76 -15.76 -11.29 30.18
CA VAL A 76 -17.01 -10.76 29.60
C VAL A 76 -18.09 -11.83 29.54
N GLU A 77 -17.77 -13.06 29.13
CA GLU A 77 -18.72 -14.18 29.12
C GLU A 77 -19.21 -14.55 30.53
N MET A 78 -18.35 -14.47 31.56
CA MET A 78 -18.75 -14.69 32.95
C MET A 78 -19.65 -13.57 33.50
N ASP A 79 -19.34 -12.32 33.20
CA ASP A 79 -20.15 -11.17 33.62
C ASP A 79 -21.51 -11.15 32.91
N GLN A 80 -21.60 -11.63 31.66
CA GLN A 80 -22.87 -11.84 30.95
C GLN A 80 -23.77 -12.86 31.67
N LYS A 81 -23.22 -14.02 32.06
CA LYS A 81 -23.98 -15.06 32.79
C LYS A 81 -24.46 -14.61 34.18
N ARG A 82 -23.73 -13.70 34.83
CA ARG A 82 -24.13 -13.14 36.13
C ARG A 82 -25.29 -12.14 36.01
N ASN A 83 -25.42 -11.47 34.86
CA ASN A 83 -26.41 -10.43 34.62
C ASN A 83 -27.77 -10.96 34.11
N GLU A 84 -27.85 -12.23 33.69
CA GLU A 84 -29.13 -12.92 33.44
C GLU A 84 -29.96 -13.17 34.72
N ASN A 85 -29.33 -13.11 35.90
CA ASN A 85 -30.00 -13.30 37.20
C ASN A 85 -30.44 -11.97 37.86
N GLY A 86 -30.19 -10.82 37.23
CA GLY A 86 -30.58 -9.49 37.73
C GLY A 86 -31.77 -8.92 36.96
N LEU A 87 -32.99 -9.27 37.37
CA LEU A 87 -34.23 -8.73 36.78
C LEU A 87 -34.34 -7.21 37.02
N CYS A 88 -34.19 -6.38 35.99
CA CYS A 88 -34.82 -5.05 36.01
C CYS A 88 -36.25 -5.19 35.46
N GLN A 89 -37.26 -4.91 36.29
CA GLN A 89 -38.65 -4.82 35.88
C GLN A 89 -39.04 -3.33 35.81
N GLY A 90 -39.44 -2.88 34.62
CA GLY A 90 -39.99 -1.55 34.37
C GLY A 90 -39.63 -1.00 32.98
N ASP A 91 -40.51 -0.18 32.41
CA ASP A 91 -40.40 0.44 31.08
C ASP A 91 -39.21 1.43 30.94
N GLU A 92 -38.47 1.66 32.03
CA GLU A 92 -37.27 2.50 32.10
C GLU A 92 -35.94 1.73 31.85
N CYS A 93 -35.99 0.44 31.49
CA CYS A 93 -34.82 -0.36 31.14
C CYS A 93 -34.51 -0.37 29.62
N ARG A 94 -34.77 0.74 28.90
CA ARG A 94 -34.54 0.81 27.45
C ARG A 94 -33.05 0.84 27.07
N TYR A 95 -32.17 1.19 28.01
CA TYR A 95 -30.72 1.11 27.90
C TYR A 95 -30.13 0.38 29.12
N SER A 96 -30.21 -0.96 29.15
CA SER A 96 -29.36 -1.71 30.07
C SER A 96 -27.91 -1.64 29.61
N SER A 97 -26.94 -1.76 30.53
CA SER A 97 -25.52 -1.83 30.16
C SER A 97 -25.26 -2.94 29.14
N GLN A 98 -25.99 -4.07 29.20
CA GLN A 98 -25.88 -5.14 28.19
C GLN A 98 -26.31 -4.66 26.80
N ASN A 99 -27.37 -3.85 26.69
CA ASN A 99 -27.80 -3.28 25.41
C ASN A 99 -26.72 -2.33 24.83
N ILE A 100 -26.07 -1.52 25.66
CA ILE A 100 -24.97 -0.65 25.21
C ILE A 100 -23.78 -1.48 24.73
N TYR A 101 -23.39 -2.50 25.49
CA TYR A 101 -22.30 -3.39 25.10
C TYR A 101 -22.61 -4.12 23.79
N ALA A 102 -23.82 -4.67 23.64
CA ALA A 102 -24.23 -5.37 22.42
C ALA A 102 -24.21 -4.45 21.19
N VAL A 103 -24.74 -3.23 21.32
CA VAL A 103 -24.71 -2.22 20.25
C VAL A 103 -23.27 -1.82 19.91
N THR A 104 -22.43 -1.60 20.92
CA THR A 104 -21.02 -1.22 20.72
C THR A 104 -20.23 -2.33 20.02
N GLN A 105 -20.41 -3.58 20.45
CA GLN A 105 -19.78 -4.74 19.81
C GLN A 105 -20.21 -4.85 18.35
N SER A 106 -21.51 -4.71 18.05
CA SER A 106 -22.00 -4.72 16.68
C SER A 106 -21.37 -3.62 15.80
N PHE A 107 -21.20 -2.40 16.33
CA PHE A 107 -20.50 -1.34 15.60
C PHE A 107 -19.01 -1.65 15.38
N LEU A 108 -18.33 -2.22 16.38
CA LEU A 108 -16.91 -2.59 16.28
C LEU A 108 -16.70 -3.74 15.28
N GLU A 109 -17.60 -4.70 15.23
CA GLU A 109 -17.59 -5.79 14.25
C GLU A 109 -17.67 -5.22 12.82
N VAL A 110 -18.64 -4.33 12.55
CA VAL A 110 -18.75 -3.67 11.24
C VAL A 110 -17.52 -2.81 10.94
N TYR A 111 -17.01 -2.08 11.93
CA TYR A 111 -15.81 -1.26 11.75
C TYR A 111 -14.58 -2.09 11.39
N SER A 112 -14.41 -3.24 12.04
CA SER A 112 -13.32 -4.19 11.76
C SER A 112 -13.43 -4.83 10.38
N ALA A 113 -14.64 -4.91 9.82
CA ALA A 113 -14.92 -5.38 8.48
C ALA A 113 -14.88 -4.22 7.46
N ASP A 114 -13.72 -3.56 7.33
CA ASP A 114 -13.46 -2.47 6.38
C ASP A 114 -14.38 -1.24 6.53
N LYS A 115 -14.78 -0.91 7.77
CA LYS A 115 -15.64 0.23 8.12
C LYS A 115 -17.09 0.14 7.59
N LEU A 116 -17.34 -0.62 6.52
CA LEU A 116 -18.62 -0.73 5.81
C LEU A 116 -19.31 -2.09 6.01
N GLY A 117 -18.58 -3.14 6.39
CA GLY A 117 -19.12 -4.50 6.53
C GLY A 117 -19.56 -5.14 5.20
N ILE A 118 -19.05 -4.65 4.07
CA ILE A 118 -19.43 -5.08 2.72
C ILE A 118 -18.15 -5.42 1.94
N PRO A 119 -18.12 -6.52 1.15
CA PRO A 119 -16.95 -6.86 0.35
C PRO A 119 -16.61 -5.79 -0.70
N ASP A 120 -15.33 -5.40 -0.76
CA ASP A 120 -14.80 -4.55 -1.83
C ASP A 120 -14.22 -5.40 -2.96
N PHE A 121 -14.90 -5.41 -4.11
CA PHE A 121 -14.46 -6.12 -5.32
C PHE A 121 -13.42 -5.34 -6.15
N ALA A 122 -13.21 -4.05 -5.85
CA ALA A 122 -12.17 -3.24 -6.47
C ALA A 122 -10.81 -3.38 -5.76
N LEU A 123 -10.80 -3.86 -4.52
CA LEU A 123 -9.62 -4.01 -3.66
C LEU A 123 -8.49 -4.81 -4.32
N GLU A 124 -7.29 -4.24 -4.35
CA GLU A 124 -6.12 -4.83 -4.99
C GLU A 124 -5.70 -6.17 -4.37
N SER A 125 -5.67 -6.25 -3.04
CA SER A 125 -5.32 -7.48 -2.32
C SER A 125 -6.35 -8.60 -2.51
N ALA A 126 -7.58 -8.27 -2.89
CA ALA A 126 -8.62 -9.23 -3.25
C ALA A 126 -8.57 -9.66 -4.73
N GLY A 127 -7.68 -9.08 -5.54
CA GLY A 127 -7.53 -9.37 -6.98
C GLY A 127 -8.04 -8.27 -7.91
N GLY A 128 -8.53 -7.15 -7.36
CA GLY A 128 -8.80 -5.94 -8.14
C GLY A 128 -7.51 -5.37 -8.73
N SER A 129 -7.62 -4.62 -9.83
CA SER A 129 -6.45 -3.99 -10.46
C SER A 129 -6.84 -2.78 -11.29
N ILE A 130 -5.90 -1.87 -11.49
CA ILE A 130 -6.06 -0.76 -12.45
C ILE A 130 -5.91 -1.32 -13.87
N HIS A 131 -6.88 -1.04 -14.73
CA HIS A 131 -6.88 -1.49 -16.12
C HIS A 131 -5.99 -0.60 -16.99
N MET A 132 -4.70 -0.93 -17.08
CA MET A 132 -3.72 -0.17 -17.85
C MET A 132 -3.99 -0.24 -19.37
N PRO A 133 -3.78 0.84 -20.16
CA PRO A 133 -3.37 2.19 -19.77
C PRO A 133 -4.57 3.14 -19.52
N HIS A 134 -5.75 2.62 -19.20
CA HIS A 134 -7.02 3.37 -19.16
C HIS A 134 -7.21 4.16 -17.85
N HIS A 135 -6.31 5.11 -17.61
CA HIS A 135 -6.40 6.06 -16.51
C HIS A 135 -5.83 7.42 -16.92
N SER A 136 -6.14 8.45 -16.14
CA SER A 136 -5.60 9.79 -16.38
C SER A 136 -4.12 9.90 -16.00
N GLU A 137 -3.47 10.98 -16.43
CA GLU A 137 -2.08 11.25 -16.07
C GLU A 137 -1.95 11.53 -14.56
N THR A 138 -0.98 10.85 -13.93
CA THR A 138 -0.56 11.11 -12.56
C THR A 138 0.13 12.46 -12.46
N CYS A 139 -0.20 13.23 -11.43
CA CYS A 139 0.51 14.46 -11.10
C CYS A 139 1.81 14.14 -10.36
N GLU A 140 2.95 14.54 -10.93
CA GLU A 140 4.25 14.33 -10.30
C GLU A 140 4.64 15.48 -9.35
N SER A 141 3.95 16.63 -9.44
CA SER A 141 4.27 17.80 -8.63
C SER A 141 4.01 17.55 -7.15
N GLY A 142 5.02 17.77 -6.31
CA GLY A 142 4.92 17.55 -4.86
C GLY A 142 5.06 16.09 -4.42
N SER A 143 5.48 15.20 -5.32
CA SER A 143 5.78 13.80 -5.00
C SER A 143 6.97 13.68 -4.03
N PRO A 144 6.99 12.66 -3.16
CA PRO A 144 8.13 12.41 -2.30
C PRO A 144 9.39 12.15 -3.14
N ILE A 145 10.52 12.65 -2.65
CA ILE A 145 11.84 12.45 -3.28
C ILE A 145 12.54 11.32 -2.53
N ILE A 146 12.88 10.25 -3.24
CA ILE A 146 13.69 9.17 -2.70
C ILE A 146 15.13 9.66 -2.62
N LYS A 147 15.68 9.63 -1.40
CA LYS A 147 17.06 10.04 -1.12
C LYS A 147 17.90 8.84 -0.74
N VAL A 148 19.10 8.75 -1.30
CA VAL A 148 20.10 7.75 -0.94
C VAL A 148 21.35 8.49 -0.46
N PHE A 149 21.80 8.20 0.76
CA PHE A 149 22.86 8.96 1.45
C PHE A 149 22.59 10.48 1.54
N GLY A 150 21.33 10.88 1.65
CA GLY A 150 20.91 12.29 1.71
C GLY A 150 20.84 12.99 0.35
N LEU A 151 21.29 12.34 -0.73
CA LEU A 151 21.22 12.85 -2.09
C LEU A 151 19.89 12.46 -2.75
N PRO A 152 19.13 13.41 -3.32
CA PRO A 152 17.90 13.11 -4.04
C PRO A 152 18.21 12.35 -5.33
N LEU A 153 17.59 11.17 -5.52
CA LEU A 153 17.79 10.37 -6.73
C LEU A 153 16.63 10.52 -7.72
N TRP A 154 15.39 10.24 -7.29
CA TRP A 154 14.20 10.37 -8.14
C TRP A 154 12.95 10.72 -7.32
N ASN A 155 11.93 11.22 -8.01
CA ASN A 155 10.60 11.44 -7.45
C ASN A 155 9.81 10.13 -7.53
N ASP A 156 9.01 9.85 -6.50
CA ASP A 156 8.15 8.66 -6.43
C ASP A 156 6.66 9.08 -6.37
N PRO A 157 6.05 9.44 -7.52
CA PRO A 157 4.66 9.82 -7.56
C PRO A 157 3.74 8.64 -7.19
N ARG A 158 2.69 8.92 -6.42
CA ARG A 158 1.69 7.90 -6.05
C ARG A 158 1.02 7.35 -7.31
N SER A 159 1.04 6.03 -7.46
CA SER A 159 0.40 5.31 -8.56
C SER A 159 -1.13 5.33 -8.45
N PRO A 160 -1.90 5.27 -9.57
CA PRO A 160 -3.35 5.07 -9.54
C PRO A 160 -3.77 3.85 -8.71
N ARG A 161 -2.89 2.86 -8.54
CA ARG A 161 -3.12 1.68 -7.69
C ARG A 161 -3.44 2.05 -6.24
N SER A 162 -3.03 3.22 -5.75
CA SER A 162 -3.30 3.63 -4.37
C SER A 162 -4.80 3.81 -4.07
N ILE A 163 -5.65 4.03 -5.08
CA ILE A 163 -7.10 4.22 -4.87
C ILE A 163 -7.85 2.90 -4.55
N ILE A 164 -7.23 1.76 -4.82
CA ILE A 164 -7.77 0.41 -4.56
C ILE A 164 -6.98 -0.32 -3.47
N ASN A 165 -6.22 0.43 -2.66
CA ASN A 165 -5.47 -0.07 -1.52
C ASN A 165 -6.14 0.33 -0.21
N THR A 166 -5.81 -0.34 0.89
CA THR A 166 -6.40 -0.10 2.21
C THR A 166 -5.84 1.12 2.96
N ASP A 167 -4.88 1.84 2.38
CA ASP A 167 -4.19 2.96 3.04
C ASP A 167 -4.95 4.28 2.85
N SER A 168 -5.48 4.81 3.95
CA SER A 168 -6.26 6.07 4.00
C SER A 168 -5.52 7.21 4.73
N LEU A 169 -4.20 7.09 4.91
CA LEU A 169 -3.40 8.12 5.58
C LEU A 169 -3.26 9.40 4.73
N PRO A 170 -3.00 10.56 5.37
CA PRO A 170 -2.66 11.79 4.66
C PRO A 170 -1.49 11.57 3.69
N GLY A 171 -1.69 11.97 2.42
CA GLY A 171 -0.70 11.77 1.36
C GLY A 171 -0.78 10.41 0.68
N SER A 172 -1.71 9.53 1.10
CA SER A 172 -1.93 8.20 0.49
C SER A 172 -2.91 8.11 -0.66
N CYS A 173 -3.18 9.25 -1.30
CA CYS A 173 -4.05 9.35 -2.46
C CYS A 173 -3.27 9.36 -3.78
N TRP A 174 -3.97 9.09 -4.88
CA TRP A 174 -3.45 9.27 -6.24
C TRP A 174 -3.80 10.68 -6.74
N PRO A 175 -2.82 11.58 -6.94
CA PRO A 175 -3.07 12.90 -7.47
C PRO A 175 -3.16 12.85 -9.01
N MET A 176 -4.26 13.34 -9.57
CA MET A 176 -4.40 13.54 -11.01
C MET A 176 -3.86 14.90 -11.43
N LYS A 177 -3.27 14.98 -12.63
CA LYS A 177 -2.72 16.24 -13.18
C LYS A 177 -3.80 17.29 -13.49
N SER A 178 -5.04 16.86 -13.69
CA SER A 178 -6.19 17.69 -14.04
C SER A 178 -7.31 17.54 -13.01
N SER A 179 -8.17 18.56 -12.89
CA SER A 179 -9.41 18.49 -12.10
C SER A 179 -10.48 17.58 -12.71
N LYS A 180 -10.29 17.17 -13.97
CA LYS A 180 -11.12 16.19 -14.67
C LYS A 180 -10.24 15.02 -15.08
N GLY A 181 -10.69 13.82 -14.77
CA GLY A 181 -9.99 12.59 -15.09
C GLY A 181 -10.91 11.38 -15.01
N TYR A 182 -10.31 10.22 -15.20
CA TYR A 182 -10.95 8.93 -15.15
C TYR A 182 -9.92 7.86 -14.79
N VAL A 183 -10.42 6.74 -14.30
CA VAL A 183 -9.67 5.53 -14.04
C VAL A 183 -10.59 4.35 -14.29
N VAL A 184 -10.07 3.30 -14.92
CA VAL A 184 -10.78 2.06 -15.14
C VAL A 184 -10.21 1.01 -14.20
N ILE A 185 -11.09 0.38 -13.44
CA ILE A 185 -10.75 -0.64 -12.45
C ILE A 185 -11.30 -1.97 -12.94
N LYS A 186 -10.43 -2.96 -13.06
CA LYS A 186 -10.82 -4.36 -13.25
C LYS A 186 -11.11 -4.95 -11.87
N LEU A 187 -12.36 -5.37 -11.67
CA LEU A 187 -12.80 -6.00 -10.42
C LEU A 187 -12.21 -7.41 -10.30
N ALA A 188 -12.08 -7.88 -9.05
CA ALA A 188 -11.57 -9.21 -8.73
C ALA A 188 -12.42 -10.34 -9.34
N THR A 189 -13.74 -10.12 -9.48
CA THR A 189 -14.68 -11.05 -10.10
C THR A 189 -15.78 -10.29 -10.83
N MET A 190 -16.53 -11.01 -11.68
CA MET A 190 -17.69 -10.47 -12.36
C MET A 190 -18.85 -10.30 -11.37
N ILE A 191 -19.37 -9.07 -11.26
CA ILE A 191 -20.48 -8.73 -10.37
C ILE A 191 -21.50 -7.85 -11.08
N LYS A 192 -22.68 -7.73 -10.47
CA LYS A 192 -23.63 -6.64 -10.74
C LYS A 192 -23.44 -5.56 -9.67
N PRO A 193 -22.81 -4.42 -9.97
CA PRO A 193 -22.58 -3.38 -8.97
C PRO A 193 -23.90 -2.83 -8.41
N THR A 194 -24.00 -2.75 -7.09
CA THR A 194 -25.15 -2.18 -6.36
C THR A 194 -24.79 -0.91 -5.60
N MET A 195 -23.49 -0.69 -5.38
CA MET A 195 -22.98 0.42 -4.59
C MET A 195 -21.52 0.68 -4.98
N VAL A 196 -21.11 1.93 -4.92
CA VAL A 196 -19.70 2.34 -4.93
C VAL A 196 -19.41 3.17 -3.69
N SER A 197 -18.21 3.07 -3.16
CA SER A 197 -17.76 3.89 -2.04
C SER A 197 -16.59 4.77 -2.48
N LEU A 198 -16.56 6.00 -1.99
CA LEU A 198 -15.48 6.94 -2.21
C LEU A 198 -15.02 7.47 -0.85
N GLU A 199 -13.73 7.31 -0.56
CA GLU A 199 -13.09 7.82 0.66
C GLU A 199 -12.19 9.01 0.34
N HIS A 200 -12.20 10.00 1.22
CA HIS A 200 -11.22 11.08 1.24
C HIS A 200 -10.82 11.38 2.69
N LEU A 201 -9.68 12.06 2.87
CA LEU A 201 -9.19 12.47 4.19
C LEU A 201 -10.28 13.21 4.99
N ASP A 202 -10.49 12.78 6.23
CA ASP A 202 -11.41 13.40 7.19
C ASP A 202 -11.04 14.87 7.43
N GLN A 203 -12.04 15.75 7.43
CA GLN A 203 -11.85 17.19 7.64
C GLN A 203 -11.10 17.50 8.94
N ARG A 204 -11.28 16.69 9.99
CA ARG A 204 -10.61 16.87 11.29
C ARG A 204 -9.09 16.67 11.20
N LEU A 205 -8.60 15.99 10.16
CA LEU A 205 -7.18 15.71 9.94
C LEU A 205 -6.50 16.73 9.01
N ASP A 206 -7.25 17.67 8.40
CA ASP A 206 -6.71 18.69 7.49
C ASP A 206 -6.13 19.93 8.20
N GLN A 207 -5.86 19.84 9.52
CA GLN A 207 -5.47 20.99 10.36
C GLN A 207 -4.16 21.68 9.94
N TYR A 208 -3.31 21.02 9.15
CA TYR A 208 -1.98 21.52 8.78
C TYR A 208 -1.80 21.85 7.29
N SER A 209 -2.71 21.43 6.40
CA SER A 209 -2.47 21.45 4.94
C SER A 209 -3.32 22.45 4.16
N TYR A 210 -4.55 22.77 4.59
CA TYR A 210 -5.50 23.74 3.97
C TYR A 210 -5.82 23.53 2.46
N LYS A 211 -5.10 22.64 1.77
CA LYS A 211 -5.15 22.39 0.33
C LYS A 211 -5.68 20.99 0.01
N SER A 212 -5.49 20.01 0.89
CA SER A 212 -5.91 18.62 0.69
C SER A 212 -7.44 18.49 0.58
N PHE A 213 -8.19 19.22 1.41
CA PHE A 213 -9.66 19.19 1.35
C PHE A 213 -10.25 19.82 0.08
N LYS A 214 -9.53 20.77 -0.55
CA LYS A 214 -9.97 21.39 -1.81
C LYS A 214 -9.75 20.48 -3.03
N SER A 215 -8.85 19.51 -2.95
CA SER A 215 -8.58 18.55 -4.03
C SER A 215 -9.54 17.35 -4.06
N ALA A 216 -10.39 17.19 -3.06
CA ALA A 216 -11.36 16.10 -3.04
C ALA A 216 -12.25 16.13 -4.30
N PRO A 217 -12.53 14.95 -4.89
CA PRO A 217 -13.45 14.86 -6.02
C PRO A 217 -14.83 15.42 -5.64
N LYS A 218 -15.49 16.09 -6.58
CA LYS A 218 -16.83 16.65 -6.37
C LYS A 218 -17.88 15.84 -7.11
N GLU A 219 -17.93 15.98 -8.43
CA GLU A 219 -18.90 15.29 -9.28
C GLU A 219 -18.19 14.15 -10.01
N PHE A 220 -18.78 12.96 -9.98
CA PHE A 220 -18.24 11.80 -10.67
C PHE A 220 -19.34 10.94 -11.28
N GLN A 221 -18.96 10.10 -12.24
CA GLN A 221 -19.87 9.20 -12.94
C GLN A 221 -19.25 7.81 -12.96
N VAL A 222 -20.10 6.79 -12.83
CA VAL A 222 -19.66 5.39 -12.84
C VAL A 222 -20.19 4.73 -14.11
N PHE A 223 -19.33 4.01 -14.79
CA PHE A 223 -19.65 3.25 -15.99
C PHE A 223 -19.23 1.79 -15.81
N ALA A 224 -20.07 0.85 -16.24
CA ALA A 224 -19.73 -0.55 -16.38
C ALA A 224 -19.11 -0.77 -17.76
N TRP A 225 -17.97 -1.46 -17.82
CA TRP A 225 -17.38 -1.96 -19.07
C TRP A 225 -17.71 -3.44 -19.20
N PHE A 226 -18.20 -3.85 -20.36
CA PHE A 226 -18.55 -5.25 -20.64
C PHE A 226 -17.48 -5.99 -21.45
N ASP A 227 -16.47 -5.27 -21.94
CA ASP A 227 -15.31 -5.80 -22.64
C ASP A 227 -14.02 -5.10 -22.18
N ALA A 228 -12.88 -5.69 -22.51
CA ALA A 228 -11.57 -5.19 -22.09
C ALA A 228 -11.13 -3.92 -22.83
N GLN A 229 -11.79 -3.54 -23.93
CA GLN A 229 -11.47 -2.35 -24.73
C GLN A 229 -12.38 -1.16 -24.39
N GLY A 230 -13.43 -1.38 -23.58
CA GLY A 230 -14.42 -0.35 -23.23
C GLY A 230 -15.33 0.05 -24.40
N ALA A 231 -15.42 -0.78 -25.44
CA ALA A 231 -16.27 -0.51 -26.61
C ALA A 231 -17.76 -0.57 -26.23
N SER A 232 -18.11 -1.55 -25.40
CA SER A 232 -19.41 -1.72 -24.77
C SER A 232 -19.35 -1.22 -23.33
N LYS A 233 -19.99 -0.07 -23.09
CA LYS A 233 -20.08 0.55 -21.76
C LYS A 233 -21.48 1.09 -21.47
N ALA A 234 -21.92 0.95 -20.22
CA ALA A 234 -23.17 1.51 -19.74
C ALA A 234 -22.95 2.41 -18.54
N LYS A 235 -23.65 3.54 -18.49
CA LYS A 235 -23.62 4.43 -17.32
C LYS A 235 -24.44 3.81 -16.19
N ILE A 236 -23.81 3.62 -15.03
CA ILE A 236 -24.46 3.13 -13.82
C ILE A 236 -25.09 4.28 -13.04
N GLY A 237 -24.38 5.41 -12.92
CA GLY A 237 -24.86 6.53 -12.12
C GLY A 237 -24.03 7.80 -12.24
N SER A 238 -24.56 8.87 -11.66
CA SER A 238 -23.89 10.16 -11.46
C SER A 238 -24.08 10.60 -10.03
N PHE A 239 -22.99 10.95 -9.38
CA PHE A 239 -22.95 11.17 -7.94
C PHE A 239 -22.15 12.42 -7.62
N THR A 240 -22.38 12.95 -6.43
CA THR A 240 -21.65 14.10 -5.89
C THR A 240 -21.12 13.74 -4.51
N TYR A 241 -19.81 13.80 -4.34
CA TYR A 241 -19.14 13.65 -3.05
C TYR A 241 -19.24 14.95 -2.25
N LEU A 242 -19.72 14.84 -1.01
CA LEU A 242 -19.96 15.95 -0.11
C LEU A 242 -18.79 16.14 0.84
N ARG A 243 -17.93 17.11 0.55
CA ARG A 243 -16.71 17.37 1.35
C ARG A 243 -16.97 17.57 2.85
N ASN A 244 -18.07 18.23 3.22
CA ASN A 244 -18.40 18.53 4.62
C ASN A 244 -19.20 17.41 5.32
N SER A 245 -19.10 16.17 4.83
CA SER A 245 -19.81 15.00 5.36
C SER A 245 -18.81 13.95 5.87
N SER A 246 -19.24 12.70 5.97
CA SER A 246 -18.38 11.57 6.30
C SER A 246 -17.21 11.46 5.31
N ALA A 247 -16.03 11.09 5.84
CA ALA A 247 -14.83 10.80 5.06
C ALA A 247 -15.09 9.73 3.98
N ILE A 248 -15.84 8.69 4.35
CA ILE A 248 -16.31 7.63 3.45
C ILE A 248 -17.77 7.88 3.10
N GLN A 249 -18.08 7.92 1.81
CA GLN A 249 -19.44 8.05 1.30
C GLN A 249 -19.74 6.92 0.34
N SER A 250 -20.89 6.27 0.55
CA SER A 250 -21.38 5.19 -0.29
C SER A 250 -22.56 5.66 -1.13
N PHE A 251 -22.55 5.30 -2.41
CA PHE A 251 -23.47 5.73 -3.43
C PHE A 251 -24.10 4.50 -4.07
N LYS A 252 -25.44 4.43 -4.07
CA LYS A 252 -26.23 3.31 -4.60
C LYS A 252 -26.90 3.70 -5.91
#